data_AF-A0A4R4DN28-F1
#
_entry.id   AF-A0A4R4DN28-F1
#
_cell.length_a   1.000
_cell.length_b   1.000
_cell.length_c   1.000
_cell.angle_alpha   90.00
_cell.angle_beta   90.00
_cell.angle_gamma   90.00
#
_symmetry.space_group_name_H-M   'P 1'
#
loop_
_entity.id
_entity.type
_entity.pdbx_description
1 polymer ?
#
loop_
_entity_poly.entity_id
_entity_poly.type
_entity_poly.pdbx_seq_one_letter_code
_entity_poly.pdbx_strand_id
1 'polypeptide(L)'
;MMGCFVRPTLPLAALLLLGGCSLFRASTAPVPETPEQRLCRQEASRSPAVLELNRERNAMNQINDLRLDRERDQRFARAFQDCMRARGFGPPGGVEPLIPR
;
A
#
# COMPACT_ATOMS: atom_id res chain seq x y z
N MET A 1 48.08 34.85 16.09
CA MET A 1 48.34 33.42 16.37
C MET A 1 47.88 33.17 17.80
N MET A 2 46.96 32.30 18.21
CA MET A 2 46.23 31.10 17.74
C MET A 2 44.82 31.22 18.38
N GLY A 3 43.69 31.03 17.71
CA GLY A 3 43.12 29.71 17.39
C GLY A 3 42.21 29.18 18.52
N CYS A 4 40.97 29.65 18.64
CA CYS A 4 39.97 29.06 19.54
C CYS A 4 39.28 27.87 18.84
N PHE A 5 39.56 26.65 19.29
CA PHE A 5 38.83 25.45 18.89
C PHE A 5 37.46 25.41 19.56
N VAL A 6 36.39 25.67 18.80
CA VAL A 6 35.02 25.37 19.23
C VAL A 6 34.68 23.97 18.73
N ARG A 7 34.55 23.03 19.67
CA ARG A 7 34.23 21.62 19.42
C ARG A 7 32.70 21.51 19.21
N PRO A 8 32.19 21.15 18.02
CA PRO A 8 30.75 21.14 17.76
C PRO A 8 30.17 19.78 18.17
N THR A 9 29.98 19.56 19.46
CA THR A 9 29.39 18.31 20.00
C THR A 9 27.89 18.42 20.25
N LEU A 10 27.12 19.02 19.34
CA LEU A 10 25.68 19.25 19.54
C LEU A 10 24.73 19.08 18.33
N PRO A 11 25.01 18.33 17.23
CA PRO A 11 23.98 18.11 16.20
C PRO A 11 23.27 16.75 16.26
N LEU A 12 23.69 15.77 17.09
CA LEU A 12 23.07 14.43 17.08
C LEU A 12 21.79 14.31 17.92
N ALA A 13 21.70 15.02 19.05
CA ALA A 13 20.53 14.92 19.93
C ALA A 13 19.25 15.50 19.31
N ALA A 14 19.38 16.51 18.44
CA ALA A 14 18.26 17.14 17.76
C ALA A 14 17.64 16.24 16.66
N LEU A 15 18.43 15.35 16.05
CA LEU A 15 17.93 14.39 15.04
C LEU A 15 17.04 13.29 15.65
N LEU A 16 17.25 12.92 16.91
CA LEU A 16 16.44 11.91 17.60
C LEU A 16 15.01 12.41 17.91
N LEU A 17 14.83 13.72 18.13
CA LEU A 17 13.52 14.31 18.39
C LEU A 17 12.63 14.37 17.15
N LEU A 18 13.20 14.38 15.94
CA LEU A 18 12.46 14.40 14.68
C LEU A 18 12.02 13.00 14.19
N GLY A 19 12.59 11.93 14.74
CA GLY A 19 12.29 10.54 14.35
C GLY A 19 11.08 9.90 15.02
N GLY A 20 10.41 10.59 15.95
CA GLY A 20 9.35 10.00 16.79
C GLY A 20 8.01 9.73 16.09
N CYS A 21 7.73 10.35 14.94
CA CYS A 21 6.43 10.22 14.28
C CYS A 21 6.18 8.87 13.58
N SER A 22 7.21 8.05 13.36
CA SER A 22 7.02 6.69 12.81
C SER A 22 6.73 5.63 13.87
N LEU A 23 7.02 5.91 15.15
CA LEU A 23 6.79 4.97 16.25
C LEU A 23 5.31 4.86 16.65
N PHE A 24 4.51 5.88 16.36
CA PHE A 24 3.05 5.86 16.56
C PHE A 24 2.29 5.31 15.35
N ARG A 25 2.88 4.36 14.61
CA ARG A 25 2.12 3.55 13.67
C ARG A 25 1.24 2.61 14.49
N ALA A 26 0.05 3.08 14.83
CA ALA A 26 -0.97 2.29 15.53
C ALA A 26 -1.12 0.95 14.79
N SER A 27 -0.79 -0.15 15.46
CA SER A 27 -1.14 -1.48 14.95
C SER A 27 -2.66 -1.59 15.07
N THR A 28 -3.37 -1.24 14.00
CA THR A 28 -4.78 -1.56 13.90
C THR A 28 -4.89 -3.08 13.91
N ALA A 29 -5.47 -3.63 14.98
CA ALA A 29 -5.87 -5.04 14.97
C ALA A 29 -6.66 -5.30 13.68
N PRO A 30 -6.44 -6.44 13.00
CA PRO A 30 -7.13 -6.72 11.75
C PRO A 30 -8.64 -6.69 12.01
N VAL A 31 -9.32 -5.75 11.35
CA VAL A 31 -10.78 -5.65 11.43
C VAL A 31 -11.36 -6.95 10.88
N PRO A 32 -12.28 -7.62 11.59
CA PRO A 32 -12.87 -8.85 11.11
C PRO A 32 -13.60 -8.59 9.79
N GLU A 33 -13.33 -9.44 8.81
CA GLU A 33 -13.87 -9.32 7.45
C GLU A 33 -15.38 -9.58 7.44
N THR A 34 -16.15 -8.71 6.78
CA THR A 34 -17.60 -8.93 6.65
C THR A 34 -17.91 -10.05 5.65
N PRO A 35 -19.10 -10.68 5.72
CA PRO A 35 -19.51 -11.70 4.74
C PRO A 35 -19.41 -11.22 3.29
N GLU A 36 -19.76 -9.96 3.03
CA GLU A 36 -19.76 -9.35 1.70
C GLU A 36 -18.33 -9.10 1.20
N GLN A 37 -17.44 -8.68 2.09
CA GLN A 37 -16.00 -8.57 1.78
C GLN A 37 -15.42 -9.94 1.40
N ARG A 38 -15.76 -11.01 2.13
CA ARG A 38 -15.33 -12.38 1.78
C ARG A 38 -15.81 -12.80 0.40
N LEU A 39 -17.08 -12.56 0.09
CA LEU A 39 -17.65 -12.88 -1.21
C LEU A 39 -16.96 -12.08 -2.33
N CYS A 40 -16.76 -10.77 -2.14
CA CYS A 40 -16.06 -9.95 -3.12
C CYS A 40 -14.58 -10.32 -3.27
N ARG A 41 -13.91 -10.79 -2.20
CA ARG A 41 -12.54 -11.31 -2.28
C ARG A 41 -12.46 -12.58 -3.12
N GLN A 42 -13.42 -13.50 -2.96
CA GLN A 42 -13.51 -14.71 -3.77
C GLN A 42 -13.83 -14.41 -5.25
N GLU A 43 -14.64 -13.38 -5.50
CA GLU A 43 -14.95 -12.94 -6.86
C GLU A 43 -13.75 -12.27 -7.52
N ALA A 44 -13.10 -11.34 -6.83
CA ALA A 44 -11.92 -10.64 -7.32
C ALA A 44 -10.75 -11.59 -7.62
N SER A 45 -10.56 -12.64 -6.81
CA SER A 45 -9.50 -13.64 -7.06
C SER A 45 -9.76 -14.50 -8.29
N ARG A 46 -11.01 -14.61 -8.73
CA ARG A 46 -11.43 -15.32 -9.95
C ARG A 46 -11.60 -14.39 -11.16
N SER A 47 -11.31 -13.10 -11.00
CA SER A 47 -11.45 -12.14 -12.09
C SER A 47 -10.51 -12.48 -13.26
N PRO A 48 -10.96 -12.42 -14.52
CA PRO A 48 -10.12 -12.68 -15.68
C PRO A 48 -8.83 -11.85 -15.68
N ALA A 49 -8.94 -10.57 -15.29
CA ALA A 49 -7.83 -9.63 -15.21
C ALA A 49 -6.71 -10.10 -14.25
N VAL A 50 -7.04 -10.76 -13.14
CA VAL A 50 -6.06 -11.33 -12.20
C VAL A 50 -5.50 -12.66 -12.73
N LEU A 51 -6.34 -13.49 -13.36
CA LEU A 51 -5.95 -14.79 -13.88
C LEU A 51 -5.01 -14.70 -15.10
N GLU A 52 -5.19 -13.70 -15.96
CA GLU A 52 -4.35 -13.48 -17.15
C GLU A 52 -2.88 -13.24 -16.79
N LEU A 53 -2.61 -12.52 -15.70
CA LEU A 53 -1.24 -12.26 -15.23
C LEU A 53 -0.48 -13.53 -14.89
N ASN A 54 -1.17 -14.61 -14.52
CA ASN A 54 -0.50 -15.88 -14.25
C ASN A 54 0.09 -16.51 -15.52
N ARG A 55 -0.44 -16.18 -16.71
CA ARG A 55 0.12 -16.64 -17.99
C ARG A 55 1.44 -15.95 -18.31
N GLU A 56 1.68 -14.76 -17.77
CA GLU A 56 2.90 -13.98 -17.96
C GLU A 56 4.01 -14.30 -16.94
N ARG A 57 3.69 -15.09 -15.90
CA ARG A 57 4.65 -15.44 -14.85
C ARG A 57 5.78 -16.29 -15.42
N ASN A 58 7.00 -15.93 -15.06
CA ASN A 58 8.20 -16.66 -15.42
C ASN A 58 9.11 -16.72 -14.20
N ALA A 59 9.14 -17.89 -13.54
CA ALA A 59 9.89 -18.10 -12.31
C ALA A 59 11.39 -17.83 -12.43
N MET A 60 11.94 -17.81 -13.66
CA MET A 60 13.36 -17.49 -13.90
C MET A 60 13.62 -15.97 -14.00
N ASN A 61 12.59 -15.13 -13.99
CA ASN A 61 12.68 -13.68 -14.07
C ASN A 61 12.03 -13.00 -12.86
N GLN A 62 12.77 -12.97 -11.74
CA GLN A 62 12.29 -12.40 -10.47
C GLN A 62 11.90 -10.91 -10.57
N ILE A 63 12.56 -10.13 -11.43
CA ILE A 63 12.21 -8.71 -11.62
C ILE A 63 10.83 -8.58 -12.28
N ASN A 64 10.55 -9.42 -13.28
CA ASN A 64 9.23 -9.47 -13.90
C ASN A 64 8.17 -9.98 -12.91
N ASP A 65 8.50 -10.97 -12.08
CA ASP A 65 7.56 -11.48 -11.07
C ASP A 65 7.15 -10.39 -10.06
N LEU A 66 8.08 -9.57 -9.57
CA LEU A 66 7.77 -8.42 -8.69
C LEU A 66 6.90 -7.35 -9.37
N ARG A 67 7.07 -7.15 -10.68
CA ARG A 67 6.19 -6.28 -11.46
C ARG A 67 4.79 -6.87 -11.55
N LEU A 68 4.68 -8.16 -11.90
CA LEU A 68 3.42 -8.88 -12.04
C LEU A 68 2.66 -8.97 -10.71
N ASP A 69 3.34 -9.11 -9.58
CA ASP A 69 2.70 -9.12 -8.26
C ASP A 69 2.06 -7.77 -7.95
N ARG A 70 2.77 -6.66 -8.20
CA ARG A 70 2.19 -5.31 -8.04
C ARG A 70 1.00 -5.08 -8.95
N GLU A 71 1.08 -5.55 -10.19
CA GLU A 71 -0.01 -5.44 -11.15
C GLU A 71 -1.22 -6.29 -10.74
N ARG A 72 -0.97 -7.50 -10.24
CA ARG A 72 -2.00 -8.39 -9.69
C ARG A 72 -2.72 -7.72 -8.54
N ASP A 73 -2.00 -7.11 -7.61
CA ASP A 73 -2.60 -6.46 -6.44
C ASP A 73 -3.47 -5.27 -6.86
N GLN A 74 -3.06 -4.49 -7.87
CA GLN A 74 -3.87 -3.41 -8.44
C GLN A 74 -5.14 -3.93 -9.12
N ARG A 75 -5.03 -4.97 -9.95
CA ARG A 75 -6.18 -5.56 -10.65
C ARG A 75 -7.16 -6.21 -9.67
N PHE A 76 -6.64 -6.90 -8.65
CA PHE A 76 -7.42 -7.46 -7.57
C PHE A 76 -8.18 -6.37 -6.79
N ALA A 77 -7.50 -5.28 -6.42
CA ALA A 77 -8.12 -4.18 -5.68
C ALA A 77 -9.26 -3.53 -6.46
N ARG A 78 -9.11 -3.33 -7.78
CA ARG A 78 -10.18 -2.83 -8.66
C ARG A 78 -11.38 -3.77 -8.70
N ALA A 79 -11.15 -5.05 -9.00
CA ALA A 79 -12.23 -6.04 -9.06
C ALA A 79 -12.99 -6.16 -7.72
N PHE A 80 -12.27 -6.09 -6.60
CA PHE A 80 -12.87 -6.07 -5.27
C PHE A 80 -13.74 -4.81 -5.05
N GLN A 81 -13.24 -3.62 -5.40
CA GLN A 81 -13.99 -2.37 -5.28
C GLN A 81 -15.22 -2.35 -6.18
N ASP A 82 -15.12 -2.87 -7.40
CA ASP A 82 -16.24 -2.94 -8.33
C ASP A 82 -17.35 -3.86 -7.79
N CYS A 83 -16.98 -5.02 -7.23
CA CYS A 83 -17.92 -5.91 -6.56
C CYS A 83 -18.59 -5.24 -5.35
N MET A 84 -17.82 -4.57 -4.50
CA MET A 84 -18.35 -3.86 -3.33
C MET A 84 -19.30 -2.74 -3.76
N ARG A 85 -18.95 -1.98 -4.80
CA ARG A 85 -19.79 -0.90 -5.37
C ARG A 85 -21.09 -1.45 -5.94
N ALA A 86 -21.03 -2.55 -6.71
CA ALA A 86 -22.21 -3.20 -7.28
C ALA A 86 -23.18 -3.72 -6.21
N ARG A 87 -22.65 -4.10 -5.03
CA ARG A 87 -23.45 -4.55 -3.88
C ARG A 87 -23.90 -3.42 -2.95
N GLY A 88 -23.63 -2.16 -3.30
CA GLY A 88 -24.05 -0.99 -2.51
C GLY A 88 -23.14 -0.65 -1.34
N PHE A 89 -21.98 -1.31 -1.21
CA PHE A 89 -20.96 -1.03 -0.18
C PHE A 89 -19.82 -0.15 -0.71
N GLY A 90 -20.06 0.58 -1.82
CA GLY A 90 -19.13 1.55 -2.36
C GLY A 90 -18.92 2.73 -1.39
N PRO A 91 -17.78 3.45 -1.50
CA PRO A 91 -17.52 4.59 -0.62
C PRO A 91 -18.67 5.61 -0.74
N PRO A 92 -19.22 6.10 0.38
CA PRO A 92 -20.21 7.17 0.34
C PRO A 92 -19.51 8.42 -0.19
N GLY A 93 -19.74 8.77 -1.47
CA GLY A 93 -19.30 10.01 -2.12
C GLY A 93 -17.95 10.57 -1.64
N GLY A 94 -16.85 9.92 -1.99
CA GLY A 94 -15.50 10.44 -1.73
C GLY A 94 -15.12 11.47 -2.79
N VAL A 95 -14.61 12.64 -2.37
CA VAL A 95 -13.99 13.60 -3.29
C VAL A 95 -12.80 12.93 -3.99
N GLU A 96 -12.80 12.92 -5.32
CA GLU A 96 -11.68 12.41 -6.12
C GLU A 96 -10.40 13.18 -5.73
N PRO A 97 -9.29 12.51 -5.37
CA PRO A 97 -8.05 13.21 -5.04
C PRO A 97 -7.53 13.93 -6.29
N LEU A 98 -7.36 15.25 -6.18
CA LEU A 98 -6.76 16.05 -7.25
C LEU A 98 -5.31 15.60 -7.46
N ILE A 99 -5.00 14.98 -8.60
CA ILE A 99 -3.63 14.64 -8.98
C ILE A 99 -3.04 15.86 -9.71
N PRO A 100 -2.11 16.64 -9.11
CA PRO A 100 -1.42 17.68 -9.85
C PRO A 100 -0.57 17.05 -10.95
N ARG A 101 -0.67 17.61 -12.17
CA ARG A 101 0.12 17.23 -13.35
C ARG A 101 1.44 17.98 -13.38
#